data_AF-A0AB73KKS4-F1
#
_entry.id   AF-A0AB73KKS4-F1
#
_cell.length_a   1.000
_cell.length_b   1.000
_cell.length_c   1.000
_cell.angle_alpha   90.00
_cell.angle_beta   90.00
_cell.angle_gamma   90.00
#
_symmetry.space_group_name_H-M   'P 1'
#
loop_
_entity.id
_entity.type
_entity.pdbx_description
1 polymer ?
#
loop_
_entity_poly.entity_id
_entity_poly.type
_entity_poly.pdbx_seq_one_letter_code
_entity_poly.pdbx_strand_id
1 'polypeptide(L)' 'MTECYADPGEPEAAPAPPLTQHGPRAACVLCGKPTEYPASLPGLTMCPVCEWQQAQRTACSG' A
#
# COMPACT_ATOMS: atom_id res chain seq x y z
N MET A 1 29.44 18.40 -21.37
CA MET A 1 28.39 17.89 -22.27
C MET A 1 28.47 16.38 -22.17
N THR A 2 27.96 15.87 -21.03
CA THR A 2 28.23 14.53 -20.51
C THR A 2 27.31 13.53 -21.20
N GLU A 3 27.87 12.78 -22.14
CA GLU A 3 27.30 11.51 -22.56
C GLU A 3 27.60 10.48 -21.47
N CYS A 4 26.58 10.11 -20.71
CA CYS A 4 26.60 9.00 -19.75
C CYS A 4 25.19 8.37 -19.70
N TYR A 5 24.63 8.02 -20.85
CA TYR A 5 23.49 7.11 -20.88
C TYR A 5 23.87 5.90 -21.70
N ALA A 6 24.49 4.94 -21.02
CA ALA A 6 24.55 3.56 -21.45
C ALA A 6 23.37 2.82 -20.80
N ASP A 7 22.57 2.16 -21.62
CA ASP A 7 21.59 1.11 -21.31
C ASP A 7 21.61 0.15 -22.51
N PRO A 8 21.49 -1.20 -22.41
CA PRO A 8 20.74 -1.94 -21.39
C PRO A 8 21.49 -3.11 -20.74
N GLY A 9 21.30 -3.30 -19.44
CA GLY A 9 21.55 -4.58 -18.77
C GLY A 9 20.20 -5.23 -18.45
N GLU A 10 19.87 -6.31 -19.15
CA GLU A 10 18.70 -7.15 -18.93
C GLU A 10 18.39 -7.36 -17.44
N PRO A 11 17.13 -7.23 -16.97
CA PRO A 11 16.80 -7.58 -15.60
C PRO A 11 16.91 -9.10 -15.44
N GLU A 12 18.03 -9.53 -14.88
CA GLU A 12 18.26 -10.87 -14.35
C GLU A 12 17.08 -11.26 -13.46
N ALA A 13 16.57 -12.46 -13.70
CA ALA A 13 15.26 -12.96 -13.28
C ALA A 13 14.79 -12.43 -11.92
N ALA A 14 13.72 -11.63 -11.98
CA ALA A 14 13.02 -11.13 -10.81
C ALA A 14 12.69 -12.28 -9.84
N PRO A 15 12.83 -12.07 -8.52
CA PRO A 15 12.36 -13.04 -7.55
C PRO A 15 10.88 -13.35 -7.82
N ALA A 16 10.52 -14.63 -7.80
CA ALA A 16 9.14 -15.08 -7.98
C ALA A 16 8.20 -14.23 -7.11
N PRO A 17 7.03 -13.80 -7.64
CA PRO A 17 6.14 -12.95 -6.89
C PRO A 17 5.83 -13.63 -5.55
N PRO A 18 5.98 -12.92 -4.41
CA PRO A 18 5.71 -13.50 -3.12
C PRO A 18 4.29 -14.05 -3.12
N LEU A 19 4.18 -15.30 -2.67
CA LEU A 19 2.96 -16.05 -2.41
C LEU A 19 1.85 -15.09 -2.07
N THR A 20 0.87 -15.04 -2.96
CA THR A 20 -0.42 -14.40 -2.80
C THR A 20 -0.61 -13.78 -1.40
N GLN A 21 -0.27 -12.49 -1.25
CA GLN A 21 -0.85 -11.66 -0.18
C GLN A 21 -2.39 -11.49 -0.40
N HIS A 22 -3.00 -12.33 -1.25
CA HIS A 22 -4.34 -12.31 -1.77
C HIS A 22 -5.30 -13.10 -0.87
N GLY A 23 -5.01 -13.17 0.44
CA GLY A 23 -6.07 -13.40 1.40
C GLY A 23 -7.14 -12.31 1.26
N PRO A 24 -8.36 -12.53 1.76
CA PRO A 24 -9.40 -11.51 1.71
C PRO A 24 -8.85 -10.19 2.27
N ARG A 25 -9.04 -9.10 1.52
CA ARG A 25 -8.64 -7.76 1.99
C ARG A 25 -9.56 -7.35 3.14
N ALA A 26 -9.00 -6.70 4.15
CA ALA A 26 -9.84 -6.13 5.20
C ALA A 26 -10.77 -5.08 4.59
N ALA A 27 -12.03 -5.04 5.02
CA ALA A 27 -12.94 -3.97 4.64
C ALA A 27 -12.73 -2.76 5.56
N CYS A 28 -12.62 -1.57 4.98
CA CYS A 28 -12.48 -0.34 5.74
C CYS A 28 -13.73 -0.07 6.59
N VAL A 29 -13.58 0.12 7.90
CA VAL A 29 -14.71 0.36 8.82
C VAL A 29 -15.45 1.68 8.56
N LEU A 30 -14.82 2.65 7.88
CA LEU A 30 -15.44 3.94 7.58
C LEU A 30 -16.16 3.97 6.23
N CYS A 31 -15.63 3.31 5.20
CA CYS A 31 -16.17 3.40 3.84
C CYS A 31 -16.51 2.06 3.19
N GLY A 32 -16.28 0.93 3.85
CA GLY A 32 -16.58 -0.43 3.36
C GLY A 32 -15.70 -0.93 2.22
N LYS A 33 -14.80 -0.10 1.67
CA LYS A 33 -13.91 -0.48 0.56
C LYS A 33 -12.82 -1.45 1.02
N PRO A 34 -12.39 -2.38 0.14
CA PRO A 34 -11.25 -3.25 0.44
C PRO A 34 -9.99 -2.41 0.61
N THR A 35 -9.22 -2.71 1.65
CA THR A 35 -7.94 -2.06 1.96
C THR A 35 -6.78 -2.74 1.22
N GLU A 36 -5.60 -2.13 1.25
CA GLU A 36 -4.36 -2.76 0.79
C GLU A 36 -3.79 -3.77 1.79
N TYR A 37 -4.44 -3.96 2.94
CA TYR A 37 -4.00 -4.85 4.01
C TYR A 37 -4.79 -6.17 4.00
N PRO A 38 -4.14 -7.31 4.28
CA PRO A 38 -4.83 -8.58 4.44
C PRO A 38 -5.71 -8.57 5.70
N ALA A 39 -6.89 -9.18 5.62
CA ALA A 39 -7.81 -9.31 6.76
C ALA A 39 -7.23 -10.10 7.95
N SER A 40 -6.14 -10.84 7.74
CA SER A 40 -5.42 -11.55 8.80
C SER A 40 -4.54 -10.64 9.68
N LEU A 41 -4.36 -9.35 9.35
CA LEU A 41 -3.64 -8.41 10.21
C LEU A 41 -4.61 -7.73 11.20
N PRO A 42 -4.67 -8.18 12.47
CA PRO A 42 -5.52 -7.55 13.46
C PRO A 42 -5.06 -6.10 13.73
N GLY A 43 -6.01 -5.16 13.77
CA GLY A 43 -5.77 -3.75 14.07
C GLY A 43 -5.73 -2.81 12.87
N LEU A 44 -5.42 -3.29 11.66
CA LEU A 44 -5.46 -2.49 10.43
C LEU A 44 -6.83 -2.63 9.74
N THR A 45 -7.83 -1.93 10.29
CA THR A 45 -9.22 -1.94 9.77
C THR A 45 -9.58 -0.68 8.98
N MET A 46 -8.62 0.24 8.81
CA MET A 46 -8.80 1.47 8.05
C MET A 46 -8.00 1.42 6.75
N CYS A 47 -8.56 1.99 5.68
CA CYS A 47 -7.78 2.23 4.47
C CYS A 47 -6.85 3.45 4.67
N PRO A 48 -5.70 3.51 3.97
CA PRO A 48 -4.73 4.60 4.10
C PRO A 48 -5.34 6.00 3.91
N VAL A 49 -6.32 6.10 3.00
CA VAL A 49 -7.03 7.37 2.74
C VAL A 49 -7.85 7.82 3.96
N CYS A 50 -8.57 6.89 4.58
CA CYS A 50 -9.37 7.19 5.77
C CYS A 50 -8.48 7.47 6.98
N GLU A 51 -7.35 6.77 7.11
CA GLU A 51 -6.36 6.98 8.17
C GLU A 51 -5.80 8.41 8.12
N TRP A 52 -5.35 8.84 6.94
CA TRP A 52 -4.86 10.22 6.75
C TRP A 52 -5.93 11.28 7.01
N GLN A 53 -7.18 11.02 6.61
CA GLN A 53 -8.28 11.95 6.90
C GLN A 53 -8.56 12.07 8.40
N GLN A 54 -8.57 10.96 9.13
CA GLN A 54 -8.75 10.99 10.59
C GLN A 54 -7.61 11.74 11.27
N ALA A 55 -6.36 11.49 10.86
CA ALA A 55 -5.19 12.19 11.39
C ALA A 55 -5.28 13.71 11.18
N GLN A 56 -5.67 14.15 9.97
CA GLN A 56 -5.88 15.57 9.69
C GLN A 56 -7.02 16.19 10.49
N ARG A 57 -8.16 15.49 10.63
CA ARG A 57 -9.27 16.00 11.44
C ARG A 57 -8.80 16.24 12.86
N THR A 58 -8.11 15.28 13.48
CA THR A 58 -7.55 15.47 14.83
C THR A 58 -6.56 16.64 14.87
N ALA A 59 -5.71 16.80 13.86
CA ALA A 59 -4.74 17.89 13.80
C ALA A 59 -5.37 19.29 13.64
N CYS A 60 -6.52 19.39 12.97
CA CYS A 60 -7.18 20.66 12.64
C CYS A 60 -8.44 20.95 13.47
N SER A 61 -8.82 20.09 14.42
CA SER A 61 -10.00 20.29 15.30
C SER A 61 -9.65 20.91 16.67
N GLY A 62 -8.49 21.57 16.76
CA GLY A 62 -8.00 22.24 17.96
C GLY A 62 -8.63 23.61 18.18
#